data_AF-A0A495IY60-F1
#
_entry.id   AF-A0A495IY60-F1
#
_cell.length_a   1.000
_cell.length_b   1.000
_cell.length_c   1.000
_cell.angle_alpha   90.00
_cell.angle_beta   90.00
_cell.angle_gamma   90.00
#
_symmetry.space_group_name_H-M   'P 1'
#
loop_
_entity.id
_entity.type
_entity.pdbx_description
1 polymer ?
#
loop_
_entity_poly.entity_id
_entity_poly.type
_entity_poly.pdbx_seq_one_letter_code
_entity_poly.pdbx_strand_id
1 'polypeptide(L)' 'MKTLTVPGDPHSVRAIMVPKTQEFHDHETIHVTSTDGTQTVEKTIFRIVDGGEDNWELQFE' A
#
# COMPACT_ATOMS: atom_id res chain seq x y z
N MET A 1 5.66 -11.65 2.00
CA MET A 1 4.65 -10.65 2.34
C MET A 1 5.35 -9.30 2.38
N LYS A 2 4.88 -8.33 1.60
CA LYS A 2 5.54 -7.02 1.44
C LYS A 2 5.08 -6.06 2.53
N THR A 3 5.96 -5.13 2.91
CA THR A 3 5.65 -4.10 3.90
C THR A 3 5.78 -2.72 3.27
N LEU A 4 4.75 -1.89 3.42
CA LEU A 4 4.72 -0.49 3.02
C LEU A 4 4.64 0.40 4.25
N THR A 5 5.25 1.56 4.18
CA THR A 5 5.21 2.57 5.24
C THR A 5 4.36 3.76 4.80
N VAL A 6 3.46 4.21 5.66
CA VAL A 6 2.56 5.34 5.38
C VAL A 6 2.62 6.38 6.51
N PRO A 7 2.47 7.69 6.19
CA PRO A 7 2.31 8.69 7.22
C PRO A 7 0.93 8.58 7.89
N GLY A 8 0.89 8.59 9.22
CA GLY A 8 -0.35 8.56 10.00
C GLY A 8 -0.86 7.14 10.28
N ASP A 9 -2.18 7.01 10.51
CA ASP A 9 -2.80 5.74 10.89
C ASP A 9 -3.01 4.82 9.66
N PRO A 10 -2.32 3.66 9.60
CA PRO A 10 -2.42 2.76 8.47
C PRO A 10 -3.79 2.10 8.32
N HIS A 11 -4.64 2.07 9.35
CA HIS A 11 -6.02 1.55 9.24
C HIS A 11 -6.89 2.42 8.34
N SER A 12 -6.70 3.74 8.42
CA SER A 12 -7.47 4.74 7.69
C SER A 12 -7.08 4.88 6.21
N VAL A 13 -5.95 4.30 5.80
CA VAL A 13 -5.41 4.43 4.46
C VAL A 13 -6.24 3.62 3.45
N ARG A 14 -6.68 4.30 2.39
CA ARG A 14 -7.46 3.72 1.28
C ARG A 14 -6.67 3.57 -0.02
N ALA A 15 -5.58 4.32 -0.16
CA ALA A 15 -4.71 4.23 -1.32
C ALA A 15 -3.26 4.57 -0.95
N ILE A 16 -2.30 3.90 -1.57
CA ILE A 16 -0.86 4.15 -1.42
C ILE A 16 -0.23 4.21 -2.80
N MET A 17 0.53 5.28 -3.04
CA MET A 17 1.39 5.41 -4.21
C MET A 17 2.71 4.68 -3.95
N VAL A 18 3.08 3.76 -4.84
CA VAL A 18 4.34 3.01 -4.77
C VAL A 18 5.09 3.08 -6.09
N PRO A 19 6.43 3.13 -6.07
CA PRO A 19 7.21 3.09 -7.32
C PRO A 19 6.98 1.79 -8.10
N LYS A 20 7.03 1.85 -9.43
CA LYS A 20 6.99 0.69 -10.34
C LYS A 20 8.26 -0.18 -10.29
N THR A 21 9.04 -0.09 -9.21
CA THR A 21 10.24 -0.90 -8.97
C THR A 21 9.90 -2.27 -8.38
N GLN A 22 8.68 -2.44 -7.86
CA GLN A 22 8.16 -3.72 -7.39
C GLN A 22 6.83 -4.06 -8.08
N GLU A 23 6.64 -5.33 -8.37
CA GLU A 23 5.40 -5.86 -8.94
C GLU A 23 4.40 -6.20 -7.85
N PHE A 24 3.22 -5.62 -7.86
CA PHE A 24 2.13 -5.98 -6.96
C PHE A 24 1.02 -6.69 -7.74
N HIS A 25 0.19 -7.46 -7.04
CA HIS A 25 -0.96 -8.11 -7.65
C HIS A 25 -2.27 -7.74 -6.96
N ASP A 26 -3.36 -7.69 -7.73
CA ASP A 26 -4.70 -7.56 -7.16
C ASP A 26 -4.97 -8.73 -6.19
N HIS A 27 -5.66 -8.44 -5.10
CA HIS A 27 -5.94 -9.36 -4.00
C HIS A 27 -4.70 -9.87 -3.24
N GLU A 28 -3.52 -9.28 -3.46
CA GLU A 28 -2.35 -9.54 -2.63
C GLU A 28 -2.52 -8.87 -1.25
N THR A 29 -2.26 -9.60 -0.18
CA THR A 29 -2.21 -9.05 1.19
C THR A 29 -0.82 -8.54 1.52
N ILE A 30 -0.75 -7.28 1.95
CA ILE A 30 0.47 -6.60 2.35
C ILE A 30 0.36 -6.08 3.79
N HIS A 31 1.51 -5.82 4.40
CA HIS A 31 1.61 -5.09 5.65
C HIS A 31 1.72 -3.60 5.39
N VAL A 32 0.92 -2.81 6.08
CA VAL A 32 1.00 -1.36 6.07
C VAL A 32 1.34 -0.90 7.48
N THR A 33 2.48 -0.24 7.63
CA THR A 33 2.97 0.25 8.92
C THR A 33 3.02 1.77 8.93
N SER A 34 2.73 2.39 10.07
CA SER A 34 2.92 3.83 10.24
C SER A 34 4.41 4.17 10.19
N THR A 35 4.76 5.35 9.69
CA THR A 35 6.13 5.89 9.72
C THR A 35 6.75 5.93 11.12
N ASP A 36 5.94 6.07 12.17
CA ASP A 36 6.41 6.05 13.56
C ASP A 36 6.55 4.62 14.14
N GLY A 37 6.18 3.60 13.37
CA GLY A 37 6.25 2.19 13.75
C GLY A 37 5.25 1.77 14.84
N THR A 38 4.34 2.65 15.26
CA THR A 38 3.42 2.38 16.39
C THR A 38 2.22 1.52 16.00
N GLN A 39 1.85 1.55 14.73
CA GLN A 39 0.65 0.89 14.21
C GLN A 39 1.01 0.11 12.95
N THR A 40 0.46 -1.09 12.83
CA THR A 40 0.61 -1.95 11.66
C THR A 40 -0.70 -2.69 11.42
N VAL A 41 -1.09 -2.80 10.16
CA VAL A 41 -2.31 -3.50 9.71
C VAL A 41 -2.01 -4.31 8.46
N GLU A 42 -2.71 -5.42 8.30
CA GLU A 42 -2.72 -6.15 7.02
C GLU A 42 -3.82 -5.59 6.13
N LYS A 43 -3.50 -5.24 4.90
CA LYS A 43 -4.47 -4.79 3.90
C LYS A 43 -4.35 -5.62 2.64
N THR A 44 -5.50 -5.97 2.08
CA THR A 44 -5.59 -6.64 0.78
C THR A 44 -5.77 -5.60 -0.30
N ILE A 45 -4.93 -5.66 -1.33
CA ILE A 45 -5.02 -4.77 -2.49
C ILE A 45 -6.32 -5.09 -3.23
N PHE A 46 -7.24 -4.14 -3.29
CA PHE A 46 -8.49 -4.28 -4.05
C PHE A 46 -8.22 -4.16 -5.56
N ARG A 47 -7.44 -3.16 -5.94
CA ARG A 47 -6.99 -2.97 -7.33
C ARG A 47 -5.69 -2.17 -7.39
N ILE A 48 -4.96 -2.38 -8.46
CA ILE A 48 -3.79 -1.61 -8.84
C ILE A 48 -4.13 -0.75 -10.05
N VAL A 49 -3.90 0.55 -9.97
CA VAL A 49 -4.08 1.46 -11.10
C VAL A 49 -2.77 2.14 -11.47
N ASP A 50 -2.66 2.58 -12.72
CA ASP A 50 -1.54 3.38 -13.17
C ASP A 50 -1.62 4.78 -12.54
N GLY A 51 -0.72 5.04 -11.59
CA GLY A 51 -0.64 6.29 -10.83
C GLY A 51 0.25 7.35 -11.50
N GLY A 52 0.78 7.06 -12.69
CA GLY A 52 1.67 7.94 -13.45
C GLY A 52 2.90 7.20 -13.99
N GLU A 53 3.81 7.95 -14.62
CA GLU A 53 4.97 7.40 -15.33
C GLU A 53 5.75 6.37 -14.48
N ASP A 54 6.03 6.70 -13.22
CA ASP A 54 6.90 5.91 -12.34
C ASP A 54 6.18 5.21 -11.17
N ASN A 55 4.86 5.38 -11.02
CA ASN A 55 4.15 4.90 -9.82
C ASN A 55 2.92 4.04 -10.13
N TRP A 56 2.73 3.01 -9.32
CA TRP A 56 1.44 2.34 -9.13
C TRP A 56 0.67 3.02 -8.00
N GLU A 57 -0.64 3.08 -8.12
CA GLU A 57 -1.53 3.38 -6.99
C GLU A 57 -2.21 2.08 -6.55
N LEU A 58 -1.90 1.64 -5.34
CA LEU A 58 -2.52 0.49 -4.70
C LEU A 58 -3.74 0.97 -3.94
N GLN A 59 -4.92 0.48 -4.27
CA GLN A 59 -6.15 0.81 -3.56
C GLN A 59 -6.58 -0.33 -2.65
N PHE A 60 -7.08 0.02 -1.46
CA PHE A 60 -7.52 -0.90 -0.42
C PHE A 60 -9.00 -0.62 -0.11
N GLU A 61 -9.71 -1.66 0.35
CA GLU A 61 -11.06 -1.50 0.93
C GLU A 61 -11.03 -0.71 2.26
#